data_AF-A0A9J7IW36-F1
#
_entry.id   AF-A0A9J7IW36-F1
#
_cell.length_a   1.000
_cell.length_b   1.000
_cell.length_c   1.000
_cell.angle_alpha   90.00
_cell.angle_beta   90.00
_cell.angle_gamma   90.00
#
_symmetry.space_group_name_H-M   'P 1'
#
loop_
_entity.id
_entity.type
_entity.pdbx_description
1 polymer ?
#
loop_
_entity_poly.entity_id
_entity_poly.type
_entity_poly.pdbx_seq_one_letter_code
_entity_poly.pdbx_strand_id
1 'polypeptide(L)'
;MERFKKALILTKCCFCMDLKNGSLIILYYNLFSNSCNIVLYLMTLLAPGQGMIAKQEENDDSFSDAVIIIVIIISIVNVVVSIYGILGINRNIPRYVKIYLVYTLIYIAVIIFLVMLSVLTGHVDPAFIFWDIISILLYIYFYLVVRSYYLLMGAPSSPASK
;
A
#
# COMPACT_ATOMS: atom_id res chain seq x y z
N MET A 1 2.99 -20.63 18.26
CA MET A 1 2.85 -19.42 17.41
C MET A 1 4.03 -18.44 17.46
N GLU A 2 5.02 -18.60 18.37
CA GLU A 2 6.21 -17.71 18.42
C GLU A 2 7.32 -18.07 17.41
N ARG A 3 7.36 -19.31 16.91
CA ARG A 3 8.37 -19.71 15.92
C ARG A 3 8.17 -19.03 14.55
N PHE A 4 6.92 -18.78 14.14
CA PHE A 4 6.62 -17.98 12.95
C PHE A 4 6.91 -16.49 13.13
N LYS A 5 6.88 -15.96 14.37
CA LYS A 5 7.31 -14.58 14.66
C LYS A 5 8.80 -14.37 14.38
N LYS A 6 9.64 -15.39 14.65
CA LYS A 6 11.11 -15.32 14.43
C LYS A 6 11.53 -15.64 12.99
N ALA A 7 10.81 -16.51 12.28
CA ALA A 7 11.13 -16.88 10.91
C ALA A 7 10.93 -15.74 9.88
N LEU A 8 10.22 -14.67 10.26
CA LEU A 8 9.90 -13.52 9.42
C LEU A 8 10.54 -12.22 9.93
N ILE A 9 11.64 -12.33 10.68
CA ILE A 9 12.53 -11.21 10.96
C ILE A 9 13.49 -11.13 9.78
N LEU A 10 13.10 -10.35 8.76
CA LEU A 10 14.03 -9.96 7.71
C LEU A 10 15.11 -9.10 8.35
N THR A 11 16.33 -9.61 8.46
CA THR A 11 17.50 -8.87 8.93
C THR A 11 18.03 -7.89 7.88
N LYS A 12 17.66 -8.10 6.62
CA LYS A 12 17.97 -7.22 5.49
C LYS A 12 16.74 -7.00 4.62
N CYS A 13 16.54 -5.77 4.17
CA CYS A 13 15.59 -5.45 3.11
C CYS A 13 16.33 -5.43 1.78
N CYS A 14 15.80 -6.09 0.74
CA CYS A 14 16.46 -6.19 -0.58
C CYS A 14 17.94 -6.64 -0.52
N PHE A 15 18.22 -7.79 0.11
CA PHE A 15 19.54 -8.46 0.18
C PHE A 15 20.70 -7.69 0.86
N CYS A 16 20.68 -6.36 0.93
CA CYS A 16 21.84 -5.54 1.34
C CYS A 16 21.52 -4.26 2.13
N MET A 17 20.27 -3.83 2.30
CA MET A 17 19.96 -2.58 3.02
C MET A 17 19.50 -2.81 4.46
N ASP A 18 19.87 -1.87 5.33
CA ASP A 18 19.37 -1.77 6.70
C ASP A 18 17.84 -1.75 6.73
N LEU A 19 17.27 -2.48 7.68
CA LEU A 19 15.82 -2.63 7.83
C LEU A 19 15.09 -1.29 7.99
N LYS A 20 15.73 -0.33 8.68
CA LYS A 20 15.25 1.06 8.80
C LYS A 20 15.15 1.75 7.44
N ASN A 21 16.22 1.71 6.64
CA ASN A 21 16.25 2.34 5.32
C ASN A 21 15.28 1.66 4.35
N GLY A 22 15.17 0.33 4.37
CA GLY A 22 14.21 -0.41 3.56
C GLY A 22 12.76 -0.04 3.87
N SER A 23 12.41 0.03 5.16
CA SER A 23 11.06 0.44 5.57
C SER A 23 10.72 1.89 5.20
N LEU A 24 11.70 2.80 5.28
CA LEU A 24 11.53 4.18 4.82
C LEU A 24 11.34 4.27 3.31
N ILE A 25 12.16 3.58 2.52
CA ILE A 25 12.06 3.58 1.06
C ILE A 25 10.67 3.11 0.62
N ILE A 26 10.13 2.06 1.24
CA ILE A 26 8.80 1.54 0.95
C ILE A 26 7.71 2.59 1.24
N LEU A 27 7.80 3.28 2.38
CA LEU A 27 6.85 4.32 2.73
C LEU A 27 6.94 5.53 1.79
N TYR A 28 8.14 5.93 1.40
CA TYR A 28 8.34 6.99 0.41
C TYR A 28 7.82 6.58 -0.97
N TYR A 29 8.02 5.32 -1.38
CA TYR A 29 7.47 4.79 -2.62
C TYR A 29 5.94 4.80 -2.58
N ASN A 30 5.33 4.40 -1.47
CA ASN A 30 3.87 4.43 -1.31
C ASN A 30 3.34 5.87 -1.33
N LEU A 31 4.03 6.81 -0.67
CA LEU A 31 3.70 8.23 -0.70
C LEU A 31 3.75 8.79 -2.13
N PHE A 32 4.83 8.48 -2.86
CA PHE A 32 5.04 8.91 -4.23
C PHE A 32 3.99 8.30 -5.17
N SER A 33 3.76 6.99 -5.10
CA SER A 33 2.78 6.28 -5.93
C SER A 33 1.36 6.82 -5.72
N ASN A 34 0.92 7.00 -4.47
CA ASN A 34 -0.41 7.57 -4.21
C ASN A 34 -0.51 9.04 -4.66
N SER A 35 0.56 9.82 -4.52
CA SER A 35 0.60 11.20 -5.02
C SER A 35 0.47 11.26 -6.55
N CYS A 36 1.21 10.40 -7.27
CA CYS A 36 1.10 10.27 -8.72
C CYS A 36 -0.30 9.82 -9.15
N ASN A 37 -0.89 8.85 -8.45
CA ASN A 37 -2.26 8.40 -8.72
C ASN A 37 -3.27 9.55 -8.58
N ILE A 38 -3.18 10.35 -7.51
CA ILE A 38 -4.07 11.52 -7.34
C ILE A 38 -3.96 12.45 -8.56
N VAL A 39 -2.74 12.77 -9.00
CA VAL A 39 -2.53 13.64 -10.17
C VAL A 39 -3.11 13.04 -11.45
N LEU A 40 -2.90 11.74 -11.69
CA LEU A 40 -3.44 11.04 -12.86
C LEU A 40 -4.97 11.03 -12.88
N TYR A 41 -5.60 10.72 -11.75
CA TYR A 41 -7.06 10.75 -11.63
C TYR A 41 -7.63 12.16 -11.75
N LEU A 42 -6.93 13.17 -11.21
CA LEU A 42 -7.31 14.57 -11.36
C LEU A 42 -7.25 15.03 -12.83
N MET A 43 -6.20 14.63 -13.56
CA MET A 43 -6.09 14.91 -15.00
C MET A 43 -7.21 14.24 -15.80
N THR A 44 -7.60 13.02 -15.40
CA THR A 44 -8.70 12.29 -16.04
C THR A 44 -10.04 13.00 -15.84
N LEU A 45 -10.29 13.56 -14.65
CA LEU A 45 -11.51 14.31 -14.34
C LEU A 45 -11.56 15.69 -15.04
N LEU A 46 -10.41 16.33 -15.23
CA LEU A 46 -10.32 17.69 -15.77
C LEU A 46 -10.15 17.76 -17.30
N ALA A 47 -9.86 16.65 -17.98
CA ALA A 47 -9.68 16.62 -19.42
C ALA A 47 -11.04 16.47 -20.14
N PRO A 48 -11.58 17.52 -20.80
CA PRO A 48 -12.81 17.38 -21.57
C PRO A 48 -12.54 16.50 -22.82
N GLY A 49 -13.05 15.27 -22.80
CA GLY A 49 -13.22 14.45 -24.01
C GLY A 49 -12.13 13.43 -24.38
N GLN A 50 -11.06 13.28 -23.60
CA GLN A 50 -10.06 12.21 -23.83
C GLN A 50 -9.54 11.63 -22.51
N GLY A 51 -10.38 10.85 -21.84
CA GLY A 51 -9.90 9.96 -20.79
C GLY A 51 -8.95 8.94 -21.41
N MET A 52 -7.64 9.08 -21.18
CA MET A 52 -6.66 8.04 -21.55
C MET A 52 -6.92 6.70 -20.84
N ILE A 53 -7.85 6.65 -19.88
CA ILE A 53 -8.24 5.45 -19.12
C ILE A 53 -9.74 5.13 -19.27
N ALA A 54 -10.57 6.02 -19.83
CA ALA A 54 -12.03 5.91 -19.77
C ALA A 54 -12.73 6.16 -21.12
N LYS A 55 -12.29 5.46 -22.18
CA LYS A 55 -13.16 5.23 -23.33
C LYS A 55 -13.67 3.80 -23.29
N GLN A 56 -14.64 3.56 -22.43
CA GLN A 56 -15.52 2.40 -22.56
C GLN A 56 -16.95 2.92 -22.62
N GLU A 57 -17.51 2.75 -23.82
CA GLU A 57 -18.86 2.95 -24.35
C GLU A 57 -19.95 3.59 -23.46
N GLU A 58 -20.50 4.69 -24.00
CA GLU A 58 -21.89 5.19 -23.91
C GLU A 58 -22.87 4.37 -23.04
N ASN A 59 -22.75 4.47 -21.72
CA ASN A 59 -23.83 4.63 -20.74
C ASN A 59 -23.21 4.65 -19.32
N ASP A 60 -23.65 5.58 -18.48
CA ASP A 60 -23.23 5.82 -17.07
C ASP A 60 -21.92 6.60 -16.80
N ASP A 61 -21.77 7.77 -17.44
CA ASP A 61 -20.73 8.77 -17.06
C ASP A 61 -20.74 9.10 -15.54
N SER A 62 -21.91 9.10 -14.92
CA SER A 62 -22.10 9.34 -13.48
C SER A 62 -21.42 8.29 -12.58
N PHE A 63 -21.48 7.00 -12.96
CA PHE A 63 -20.94 5.92 -12.15
C PHE A 63 -19.41 5.90 -12.21
N SER A 64 -18.84 6.16 -13.39
CA SER A 64 -17.39 6.25 -13.58
C SER A 64 -16.79 7.43 -12.78
N ASP A 65 -17.41 8.60 -12.83
CA ASP A 65 -16.93 9.79 -12.10
C ASP A 65 -16.97 9.59 -10.58
N ALA A 66 -18.03 8.97 -10.06
CA ALA A 66 -18.14 8.67 -8.63
C ALA A 66 -17.03 7.71 -8.14
N VAL A 67 -16.70 6.69 -8.93
CA VAL A 67 -15.60 5.76 -8.61
C VAL A 67 -14.26 6.49 -8.59
N ILE A 68 -13.99 7.37 -9.56
CA ILE A 68 -12.76 8.17 -9.61
C ILE A 68 -12.64 9.05 -8.36
N ILE A 69 -13.71 9.72 -7.95
CA ILE A 69 -13.73 10.56 -6.73
C ILE A 69 -13.42 9.72 -5.48
N ILE A 70 -14.04 8.54 -5.34
CA ILE A 70 -13.78 7.64 -4.22
C ILE A 70 -12.30 7.22 -4.18
N VAL A 71 -11.72 6.88 -5.33
CA VAL A 71 -10.30 6.49 -5.44
C VAL A 71 -9.37 7.65 -5.05
N ILE A 72 -9.69 8.88 -5.42
CA ILE A 72 -8.94 10.08 -5.00
C ILE A 72 -8.98 10.22 -3.47
N ILE A 73 -10.15 10.09 -2.86
CA ILE A 73 -10.31 10.18 -1.40
C ILE A 73 -9.46 9.11 -0.69
N ILE A 74 -9.54 7.86 -1.14
CA ILE A 74 -8.75 6.75 -0.59
C ILE A 74 -7.25 7.04 -0.74
N SER A 75 -6.82 7.56 -1.90
CA SER A 75 -5.42 7.91 -2.16
C SER A 75 -4.92 9.01 -1.22
N ILE A 76 -5.74 10.02 -0.92
CA ILE A 76 -5.41 11.07 0.06
C ILE A 76 -5.21 10.47 1.46
N VAL A 77 -6.11 9.58 1.88
CA VAL A 77 -5.98 8.88 3.17
C VAL A 77 -4.69 8.05 3.20
N ASN A 78 -4.36 7.34 2.12
CA ASN A 78 -3.12 6.58 1.99
C ASN A 78 -1.87 7.47 2.11
N VAL A 79 -1.89 8.68 1.53
CA VAL A 79 -0.81 9.67 1.68
C VAL A 79 -0.64 10.06 3.14
N VAL A 80 -1.72 10.43 3.82
CA VAL A 80 -1.70 10.82 5.24
C VAL A 80 -1.17 9.68 6.12
N VAL A 81 -1.65 8.45 5.90
CA VAL A 81 -1.19 7.27 6.65
C VAL A 81 0.29 6.98 6.37
N SER A 82 0.75 7.14 5.13
CA SER A 82 2.16 6.98 4.76
C SER A 82 3.04 8.02 5.47
N ILE A 83 2.60 9.27 5.59
CA ILE A 83 3.30 10.31 6.37
C ILE A 83 3.42 9.91 7.84
N TYR A 84 2.34 9.42 8.47
CA TYR A 84 2.40 8.90 9.84
C TYR A 84 3.37 7.72 9.98
N GLY A 85 3.41 6.82 8.99
CA GLY A 85 4.38 5.73 8.91
C GLY A 85 5.81 6.27 8.89
N ILE A 86 6.11 7.24 8.02
CA ILE A 86 7.44 7.85 7.88
C ILE A 86 7.84 8.53 9.19
N LEU A 87 6.94 9.31 9.79
CA LEU A 87 7.17 9.99 11.05
C LEU A 87 7.43 8.99 12.18
N GLY A 88 6.66 7.91 12.24
CA GLY A 88 6.81 6.84 13.21
C GLY A 88 8.18 6.16 13.13
N ILE A 89 8.66 5.90 11.92
CA ILE A 89 9.96 5.29 11.69
C ILE A 89 11.11 6.27 11.97
N ASN A 90 11.00 7.52 11.53
CA ASN A 90 12.03 8.54 11.74
C ASN A 90 12.19 8.93 13.21
N ARG A 91 11.08 9.05 13.94
CA ARG A 91 11.08 9.38 15.38
C ARG A 91 11.20 8.15 16.28
N ASN A 92 11.27 6.96 15.70
CA ASN A 92 11.32 5.68 16.42
C ASN A 92 10.15 5.50 17.42
N ILE A 93 8.95 5.95 17.05
CA ILE A 93 7.76 5.89 17.89
C ILE A 93 6.89 4.72 17.40
N PRO A 94 6.84 3.60 18.14
CA PRO A 94 6.17 2.38 17.69
C PRO A 94 4.65 2.56 17.52
N ARG A 95 4.04 3.51 18.25
CA ARG A 95 2.59 3.75 18.18
C ARG A 95 2.13 4.18 16.78
N TYR A 96 2.86 5.07 16.10
CA TYR A 96 2.50 5.51 14.74
C TYR A 96 2.71 4.40 13.70
N VAL A 97 3.79 3.62 13.84
CA VAL A 97 4.07 2.46 12.98
C VAL A 97 2.98 1.39 13.13
N LYS A 98 2.47 1.17 14.35
CA LYS A 98 1.36 0.24 14.58
C LYS A 98 0.08 0.68 13.86
N ILE A 99 -0.25 1.97 13.89
CA ILE A 99 -1.42 2.52 13.19
C ILE A 99 -1.30 2.26 11.69
N TYR A 100 -0.14 2.57 11.10
CA TYR A 100 0.16 2.29 9.69
C TYR A 100 -0.02 0.80 9.36
N LEU A 101 0.51 -0.09 10.20
CA LEU A 101 0.41 -1.54 9.98
C LEU A 101 -1.03 -2.04 10.02
N VAL A 102 -1.83 -1.60 10.99
CA VAL A 102 -3.24 -2.00 11.09
C VAL A 102 -4.01 -1.52 9.86
N TYR A 103 -3.80 -0.27 9.46
CA TYR A 103 -4.43 0.28 8.26
C TYR A 103 -4.05 -0.49 6.99
N THR A 104 -2.75 -0.75 6.80
CA THR A 104 -2.25 -1.48 5.62
C THR A 104 -2.81 -2.91 5.56
N LEU A 105 -2.97 -3.57 6.72
CA LEU A 105 -3.57 -4.90 6.79
C LEU A 105 -5.04 -4.88 6.34
N ILE A 106 -5.82 -3.90 6.81
CA ILE A 106 -7.22 -3.72 6.40
C ILE A 106 -7.28 -3.45 4.89
N TYR A 107 -6.42 -2.58 4.37
CA TYR A 107 -6.36 -2.25 2.95
C TYR A 107 -6.08 -3.48 2.08
N ILE A 108 -5.10 -4.31 2.46
CA ILE A 108 -4.80 -5.58 1.76
C ILE A 108 -6.03 -6.50 1.76
N ALA A 109 -6.72 -6.63 2.90
CA ALA A 109 -7.92 -7.46 2.99
C ALA A 109 -9.05 -6.97 2.07
N VAL A 110 -9.25 -5.64 1.99
CA VAL A 110 -10.24 -5.03 1.10
C VAL A 110 -9.88 -5.27 -0.36
N ILE A 111 -8.62 -5.09 -0.78
CA ILE A 111 -8.20 -5.36 -2.16
C ILE A 111 -8.43 -6.83 -2.53
N ILE A 112 -8.03 -7.76 -1.67
CA ILE A 112 -8.24 -9.20 -1.93
C ILE A 112 -9.73 -9.50 -2.10
N PHE A 113 -10.58 -8.91 -1.25
CA PHE A 113 -12.03 -9.07 -1.36
C PHE A 113 -12.58 -8.52 -2.67
N LEU A 114 -12.14 -7.33 -3.10
CA LEU A 114 -12.55 -6.72 -4.37
C LEU A 114 -12.12 -7.56 -5.57
N VAL A 115 -10.90 -8.10 -5.56
CA VAL A 115 -10.41 -8.99 -6.62
C VAL A 115 -11.20 -10.30 -6.65
N MET A 116 -11.59 -10.85 -5.51
CA MET A 116 -12.46 -12.04 -5.47
C MET A 116 -13.85 -11.75 -6.05
N LEU A 117 -14.41 -10.56 -5.78
CA LEU A 117 -15.69 -10.14 -6.37
C LEU A 117 -15.58 -9.95 -7.88
N SER A 118 -14.51 -9.34 -8.38
CA SER A 118 -14.34 -9.16 -9.83
C SER A 118 -14.24 -10.49 -10.57
N VAL A 119 -13.51 -11.46 -10.00
CA VAL A 119 -13.43 -12.83 -10.56
C VAL A 119 -14.82 -13.49 -10.57
N LEU A 120 -15.63 -13.28 -9.52
CA LEU A 120 -16.97 -13.87 -9.43
C LEU A 120 -17.97 -13.26 -10.42
N THR A 121 -17.86 -11.97 -10.74
CA THR A 121 -18.75 -11.30 -11.70
C THR A 121 -18.39 -11.61 -13.16
N GLY A 122 -17.27 -12.29 -13.43
CA GLY A 122 -16.90 -12.74 -14.77
C GLY A 122 -16.53 -11.61 -15.74
N HIS A 123 -16.25 -10.40 -15.23
CA HIS A 123 -15.90 -9.21 -16.00
C HIS A 123 -14.40 -8.89 -15.93
N VAL A 124 -13.53 -9.89 -16.04
CA VAL A 124 -12.10 -9.63 -15.86
C VAL A 124 -11.26 -10.20 -16.98
N ASP A 125 -10.55 -9.29 -17.63
CA ASP A 125 -9.45 -9.60 -18.52
C ASP A 125 -8.32 -10.28 -17.71
N PRO A 126 -7.78 -11.42 -18.19
CA PRO A 126 -6.73 -12.17 -17.48
C PRO A 126 -5.48 -11.34 -17.15
N ALA A 127 -5.18 -10.35 -18.00
CA ALA A 127 -4.06 -9.44 -17.81
C ALA A 127 -4.21 -8.56 -16.55
N PHE A 128 -5.43 -8.10 -16.25
CA PHE A 128 -5.70 -7.28 -15.07
C PHE A 128 -5.60 -8.11 -13.80
N ILE A 129 -6.13 -9.35 -13.80
CA ILE A 129 -5.98 -10.27 -12.67
C ILE A 129 -4.49 -10.51 -12.36
N PHE A 130 -3.68 -10.74 -13.39
CA PHE A 130 -2.25 -10.99 -13.19
C PHE A 130 -1.55 -9.78 -12.56
N TRP A 131 -1.88 -8.56 -13.01
CA TRP A 131 -1.37 -7.34 -12.42
C TRP A 131 -1.81 -7.15 -10.97
N ASP A 132 -3.08 -7.43 -10.67
CA ASP A 132 -3.63 -7.36 -9.31
C ASP A 132 -2.94 -8.34 -8.36
N ILE A 133 -2.65 -9.57 -8.81
CA ILE A 133 -1.93 -10.57 -8.02
C ILE A 133 -0.52 -10.07 -7.69
N ILE A 134 0.21 -9.54 -8.67
CA ILE A 134 1.55 -8.98 -8.44
C ILE A 134 1.48 -7.81 -7.46
N SER A 135 0.51 -6.91 -7.63
CA SER A 135 0.28 -5.78 -6.75
C SER A 135 0.02 -6.22 -5.31
N ILE A 136 -0.87 -7.19 -5.10
CA ILE A 136 -1.17 -7.77 -3.78
C ILE A 136 0.08 -8.39 -3.15
N LEU A 137 0.84 -9.19 -3.89
CA LEU A 137 2.07 -9.80 -3.39
C LEU A 137 3.09 -8.75 -2.95
N LEU A 138 3.20 -7.67 -3.72
CA LEU A 138 4.08 -6.55 -3.43
C LEU A 138 3.62 -5.77 -2.19
N TYR A 139 2.31 -5.54 -2.01
CA TYR A 139 1.75 -4.96 -0.78
C TYR A 139 1.97 -5.85 0.44
N ILE A 140 1.82 -7.17 0.32
CA ILE A 140 2.11 -8.13 1.39
C ILE A 140 3.60 -8.07 1.75
N TYR A 141 4.49 -8.04 0.77
CA TYR A 141 5.93 -7.88 1.00
C TYR A 141 6.23 -6.58 1.75
N PHE A 142 5.66 -5.47 1.32
CA PHE A 142 5.80 -4.17 2.00
C PHE A 142 5.31 -4.21 3.45
N TYR A 143 4.15 -4.81 3.68
CA TYR A 143 3.61 -5.02 5.03
C TYR A 143 4.58 -5.82 5.91
N LEU A 144 5.14 -6.91 5.39
CA LEU A 144 6.07 -7.77 6.13
C LEU A 144 7.37 -7.03 6.49
N VAL A 145 7.92 -6.21 5.60
CA VAL A 145 9.13 -5.41 5.87
C VAL A 145 8.88 -4.40 7.00
N VAL A 146 7.80 -3.62 6.91
CA VAL A 146 7.48 -2.61 7.95
C VAL A 146 7.15 -3.30 9.27
N ARG A 147 6.49 -4.45 9.24
CA ARG A 147 6.21 -5.26 10.43
C ARG A 147 7.48 -5.80 11.08
N SER A 148 8.44 -6.28 10.28
CA SER A 148 9.75 -6.74 10.77
C SER A 148 10.44 -5.62 11.55
N TYR A 149 10.44 -4.39 11.02
CA TYR A 149 11.01 -3.23 11.69
C TYR A 149 10.26 -2.86 12.98
N TYR A 150 8.93 -2.90 12.98
CA TYR A 150 8.12 -2.66 14.17
C TYR A 150 8.43 -3.65 15.31
N LEU A 151 8.63 -4.93 14.99
CA LEU A 151 9.00 -5.94 15.99
C LEU A 151 10.38 -5.67 16.59
N LEU A 152 11.31 -5.15 15.79
CA LEU A 152 12.65 -4.78 16.26
C LEU A 152 12.60 -3.58 17.22
N MET A 153 11.70 -2.61 17.00
CA MET A 153 11.47 -1.50 17.95
C MET A 153 10.86 -1.96 19.28
N GLY A 154 10.02 -2.99 19.26
CA GLY A 154 9.32 -3.50 20.43
C GLY A 154 10.12 -4.52 21.25
N ALA A 155 11.27 -4.97 20.73
CA ALA A 155 12.17 -5.82 21.49
C ALA A 155 12.80 -4.97 22.62
N PRO A 156 12.69 -5.38 23.90
CA PRO A 156 13.44 -4.71 24.95
C PRO A 156 14.92 -4.76 24.56
N SER A 157 15.57 -3.60 24.57
CA SER A 157 16.99 -3.45 24.29
C SER A 157 17.77 -4.50 25.08
N SER A 158 18.19 -5.57 24.41
CA SER A 158 19.32 -6.36 24.89
C SER A 158 20.54 -5.45 24.74
N PRO A 159 21.23 -5.09 25.82
CA PRO A 159 22.40 -4.23 25.73
C PRO A 159 23.59 -5.05 25.19
N ALA A 160 23.75 -5.08 23.88
CA ALA A 160 24.98 -5.48 23.15
C ALA A 160 24.65 -5.33 21.65
N SER A 161 25.33 -4.55 20.84
CA SER A 161 26.77 -4.40 20.69
C SER A 161 27.08 -3.01 20.15
N LYS A 162 28.27 -2.52 20.54
CA LYS A 162 28.97 -1.32 20.04
C LYS A 162 28.95 -1.20 18.52
#